data_AF-A0A1D7TPD1-F1
#
_entry.id   AF-A0A1D7TPD1-F1
#
_cell.length_a   1.000
_cell.length_b   1.000
_cell.length_c   1.000
_cell.angle_alpha   90.00
_cell.angle_beta   90.00
_cell.angle_gamma   90.00
#
_symmetry.space_group_name_H-M   'P 1'
#
loop_
_entity.id
_entity.type
_entity.pdbx_description
1 polymer ?
#
loop_
_entity_poly.entity_id
_entity_poly.type
_entity_poly.pdbx_seq_one_letter_code
_entity_poly.pdbx_strand_id
1 'polypeptide(L)'
;MKRKRYGFTLIEMAIVLFIISLLILIILPNIGTQRKHANTVNDKALQTQLNTQAELYMDEKNTNTVTIDELKSANYLNNDQYDQIKKKNIEIKLDNGKKE
;
A
#
# COMPACT_ATOMS: atom_id res chain seq x y z
N MET A 1 57.29 -20.65 20.90
CA MET A 1 56.99 -20.03 19.59
C MET A 1 55.64 -19.32 19.65
N LYS A 2 55.58 -17.98 19.58
CA LYS A 2 54.31 -17.24 19.49
C LYS A 2 53.81 -17.24 18.05
N ARG A 3 52.66 -17.84 17.78
CA ARG A 3 52.00 -17.80 16.46
C ARG A 3 51.46 -16.38 16.24
N LYS A 4 51.95 -15.68 15.21
CA LYS A 4 51.33 -14.41 14.77
C LYS A 4 49.95 -14.74 14.20
N ARG A 5 48.90 -14.15 14.77
CA ARG A 5 47.55 -14.17 14.20
C ARG A 5 47.48 -13.03 13.19
N TYR A 6 47.21 -13.35 11.92
CA TYR A 6 46.83 -12.35 10.93
C TYR A 6 45.44 -11.85 11.31
N GLY A 7 45.36 -10.61 11.78
CA GLY A 7 44.11 -9.96 12.16
C GLY A 7 43.59 -9.11 11.01
N PHE A 8 42.28 -8.90 11.01
CA PHE A 8 41.58 -7.98 10.11
C PHE A 8 42.26 -6.62 10.10
N THR A 9 42.60 -6.13 8.91
CA THR A 9 43.23 -4.83 8.70
C THR A 9 42.18 -3.72 8.59
N LEU A 10 42.57 -2.49 8.90
CA LEU A 10 41.70 -1.33 8.71
C LEU A 10 41.32 -1.14 7.24
N ILE A 11 42.24 -1.45 6.31
CA ILE A 11 41.97 -1.34 4.88
C ILE A 11 40.89 -2.33 4.42
N GLU A 12 40.88 -3.55 4.97
CA GLU A 12 39.82 -4.53 4.70
C GLU A 12 38.46 -4.03 5.19
N MET A 13 38.39 -3.49 6.42
CA MET A 13 37.13 -2.91 6.92
C MET A 13 36.66 -1.72 6.08
N ALA A 14 37.59 -0.87 5.59
CA ALA A 14 37.25 0.28 4.76
C ALA A 14 36.66 -0.14 3.41
N ILE A 15 37.25 -1.14 2.74
CA ILE A 15 36.75 -1.65 1.46
C ILE A 15 35.38 -2.32 1.66
N VAL A 16 35.18 -3.08 2.74
CA VAL A 16 33.89 -3.71 3.04
C VAL A 16 32.79 -2.66 3.24
N LEU A 17 33.03 -1.62 4.03
CA LEU A 17 32.05 -0.54 4.23
C LEU A 17 31.77 0.22 2.92
N PHE A 18 32.79 0.42 2.09
CA PHE A 18 32.64 1.01 0.76
C PHE A 18 31.69 0.19 -0.11
N ILE A 19 31.89 -1.13 -0.20
CA ILE A 19 31.02 -2.02 -0.98
C ILE A 19 29.58 -2.02 -0.42
N ILE A 20 29.41 -2.12 0.90
CA ILE A 20 28.09 -2.08 1.55
C ILE A 20 27.36 -0.77 1.20
N SER A 21 28.07 0.37 1.19
CA SER A 21 27.47 1.66 0.84
C SER A 21 26.93 1.70 -0.60
N LEU A 22 27.66 1.10 -1.55
CA LEU A 22 27.22 0.99 -2.95
C LEU A 22 25.99 0.08 -3.08
N LEU A 23 25.95 -1.03 -2.34
CA LEU A 23 24.80 -1.93 -2.34
C LEU A 23 23.55 -1.24 -1.79
N ILE A 24 23.67 -0.51 -0.67
CA ILE A 24 22.55 0.25 -0.08
C ILE A 24 22.01 1.29 -1.08
N LEU A 25 22.91 1.99 -1.79
CA LEU A 25 22.53 2.98 -2.80
C LEU A 25 21.69 2.38 -3.94
N ILE A 26 21.96 1.13 -4.34
CA ILE A 26 21.18 0.42 -5.37
C ILE A 26 19.85 -0.10 -4.79
N ILE A 27 19.86 -0.60 -3.57
CA ILE A 27 18.68 -1.25 -2.94
C ILE A 27 17.61 -0.23 -2.54
N LEU A 28 17.99 0.91 -1.94
CA LEU A 28 17.06 1.93 -1.45
C LEU A 28 16.07 2.46 -2.52
N PRO A 29 16.51 2.90 -3.72
CA PRO A 29 15.58 3.39 -4.73
C PRO A 29 14.62 2.28 -5.19
N ASN A 30 15.10 1.04 -5.30
CA ASN A 30 14.28 -0.10 -5.70
C ASN A 30 13.21 -0.45 -4.65
N ILE A 31 13.52 -0.37 -3.34
CA ILE A 31 12.51 -0.57 -2.29
C ILE A 31 11.47 0.56 -2.31
N GLY A 32 11.91 1.80 -2.50
CA GLY A 32 11.03 2.97 -2.50
C GLY A 32 9.98 2.92 -3.62
N THR A 33 10.38 2.54 -4.84
CA THR A 33 9.46 2.40 -5.98
C THR A 33 8.47 1.25 -5.78
N GLN A 34 8.93 0.10 -5.28
CA GLN A 34 8.06 -1.04 -5.02
C GLN A 34 7.02 -0.76 -3.93
N ARG A 35 7.41 -0.06 -2.86
CA ARG A 35 6.47 0.39 -1.82
C ARG A 35 5.39 1.32 -2.39
N LYS A 36 5.78 2.27 -3.25
CA LYS A 36 4.83 3.17 -3.92
C LYS A 36 3.86 2.38 -4.81
N HIS A 37 4.36 1.44 -5.61
CA HIS A 37 3.52 0.60 -6.47
C HIS A 37 2.54 -0.24 -5.64
N ALA A 38 3.00 -0.87 -4.56
CA ALA A 38 2.15 -1.63 -3.65
C ALA A 38 1.04 -0.76 -3.04
N ASN A 39 1.36 0.48 -2.64
CA ASN A 39 0.36 1.43 -2.14
C ASN A 39 -0.69 1.76 -3.22
N THR A 40 -0.27 2.02 -4.46
CA THR A 40 -1.19 2.32 -5.57
C THR A 40 -2.11 1.14 -5.88
N VAL A 41 -1.58 -0.09 -5.89
CA VAL A 41 -2.40 -1.29 -6.09
C VAL A 41 -3.40 -1.48 -4.94
N ASN A 42 -2.96 -1.23 -3.70
CA ASN A 42 -3.83 -1.28 -2.52
C ASN A 42 -4.95 -0.22 -2.59
N ASP A 43 -4.63 1.01 -2.97
CA ASP A 43 -5.60 2.09 -3.14
C ASP A 43 -6.65 1.73 -4.20
N LYS A 44 -6.20 1.15 -5.33
CA LYS A 44 -7.10 0.70 -6.39
C LYS A 44 -8.01 -0.43 -5.91
N ALA A 45 -7.48 -1.41 -5.16
CA ALA A 45 -8.28 -2.49 -4.61
C ALA A 45 -9.33 -1.97 -3.62
N LEU A 46 -8.94 -1.02 -2.75
CA LEU A 46 -9.85 -0.38 -1.80
C LEU A 46 -10.97 0.39 -2.51
N GLN A 47 -10.65 1.12 -3.58
CA GLN A 47 -11.64 1.79 -4.43
C GLN A 47 -12.62 0.79 -5.07
N THR A 48 -12.11 -0.29 -5.65
CA THR A 48 -12.98 -1.33 -6.26
C THR A 48 -13.89 -1.96 -5.21
N GLN A 49 -13.36 -2.29 -4.05
CA GLN A 49 -14.16 -2.84 -2.96
C GLN A 49 -15.24 -1.86 -2.50
N LEU A 50 -14.89 -0.58 -2.28
CA LEU A 50 -15.85 0.46 -1.92
C LEU A 50 -16.99 0.55 -2.95
N ASN A 51 -16.66 0.53 -4.24
CA ASN A 51 -17.66 0.60 -5.31
C ASN A 51 -18.57 -0.63 -5.31
N THR A 52 -18.02 -1.84 -5.17
CA THR A 52 -18.82 -3.07 -5.09
C THR A 52 -19.73 -3.06 -3.86
N GLN A 53 -19.24 -2.59 -2.71
CA GLN A 53 -20.06 -2.47 -1.51
C GLN A 53 -21.16 -1.42 -1.66
N ALA A 54 -20.87 -0.30 -2.34
CA ALA A 54 -21.85 0.71 -2.68
C ALA A 54 -22.96 0.14 -3.59
N GLU A 55 -22.58 -0.60 -4.63
CA GLU A 55 -23.51 -1.26 -5.55
C GLU A 55 -24.40 -2.29 -4.84
N LEU A 56 -23.81 -3.17 -4.02
CA LEU A 56 -24.57 -4.14 -3.23
C LEU A 56 -25.60 -3.48 -2.30
N TYR A 57 -25.21 -2.39 -1.63
CA TYR A 57 -26.13 -1.64 -0.78
C TYR A 57 -27.27 -1.01 -1.59
N MET A 58 -26.97 -0.44 -2.76
CA MET A 58 -27.96 0.15 -3.65
C MET A 58 -28.98 -0.87 -4.15
N ASP A 59 -28.51 -2.05 -4.54
CA ASP A 59 -29.34 -3.16 -5.00
C ASP A 59 -30.26 -3.68 -3.88
N GLU A 60 -29.71 -3.89 -2.68
CA GLU A 60 -30.49 -4.40 -1.54
C GLU A 60 -31.54 -3.40 -1.04
N LYS A 61 -31.21 -2.10 -1.04
CA LYS A 61 -32.10 -1.05 -0.54
C LYS A 61 -32.95 -0.39 -1.62
N ASN A 62 -32.82 -0.80 -2.88
CA ASN A 62 -33.47 -0.16 -4.04
C ASN A 62 -33.28 1.37 -4.04
N THR A 63 -32.05 1.83 -3.76
CA THR A 63 -31.68 3.25 -3.73
C THR A 63 -30.61 3.52 -4.77
N ASN A 64 -30.62 4.70 -5.39
CA ASN A 64 -29.61 5.11 -6.37
C ASN A 64 -28.50 5.97 -5.74
N THR A 65 -28.55 6.20 -4.44
CA THR A 65 -27.59 7.01 -3.70
C THR A 65 -27.15 6.31 -2.43
N VAL A 66 -25.85 6.33 -2.17
CA VAL A 66 -25.26 5.79 -0.94
C VAL A 66 -24.08 6.66 -0.53
N THR A 67 -23.95 6.85 0.77
CA THR A 67 -22.83 7.54 1.39
C THR A 67 -21.91 6.55 2.11
N ILE A 68 -20.66 6.96 2.31
CA ILE A 68 -19.66 6.13 3.00
C ILE A 68 -20.07 5.86 4.46
N ASP A 69 -20.76 6.82 5.09
CA ASP A 69 -21.29 6.68 6.45
C ASP A 69 -22.45 5.68 6.54
N GLU A 70 -23.30 5.61 5.51
CA GLU A 70 -24.35 4.58 5.40
C GLU A 70 -23.74 3.19 5.22
N LEU A 71 -22.69 3.06 4.38
CA LEU A 71 -21.98 1.79 4.21
C LEU A 71 -21.32 1.30 5.50
N LYS A 72 -20.78 2.21 6.31
CA LYS A 72 -20.26 1.87 7.64
C LYS A 72 -21.39 1.42 8.57
N SER A 73 -22.48 2.20 8.63
CA SER A 73 -23.60 1.93 9.53
C SER A 73 -24.32 0.62 9.20
N ALA A 74 -24.36 0.26 7.92
CA ALA A 74 -24.92 -0.99 7.42
C ALA A 74 -23.93 -2.17 7.44
N ASN A 75 -22.74 -2.00 8.03
CA ASN A 75 -21.68 -3.01 8.15
C ASN A 75 -21.07 -3.52 6.83
N TYR A 76 -21.18 -2.76 5.73
CA TYR A 76 -20.49 -3.05 4.48
C TYR A 76 -19.01 -2.64 4.50
N LEU A 77 -18.63 -1.74 5.41
CA LEU A 77 -17.25 -1.31 5.63
C LEU A 77 -16.83 -1.58 7.08
N ASN A 78 -15.62 -2.12 7.26
CA ASN A 78 -15.01 -2.18 8.57
C ASN A 78 -14.37 -0.84 8.97
N ASN A 79 -14.00 -0.68 10.25
CA ASN A 79 -13.45 0.58 10.76
C ASN A 79 -12.15 0.97 10.03
N ASP A 80 -11.26 0.01 9.79
CA ASP A 80 -9.97 0.28 9.14
C ASP A 80 -10.14 0.78 7.70
N GLN A 81 -11.09 0.19 6.95
CA GLN A 81 -11.43 0.60 5.59
C GLN A 81 -12.04 1.99 5.58
N TYR A 82 -12.98 2.26 6.48
CA TYR A 82 -13.61 3.57 6.62
C TYR A 82 -12.58 4.66 6.93
N ASP A 83 -11.68 4.41 7.87
CA ASP A 83 -10.63 5.37 8.24
C ASP A 83 -9.63 5.59 7.10
N GLN A 84 -9.27 4.54 6.37
CA GLN A 84 -8.40 4.65 5.20
C GLN A 84 -9.07 5.43 4.06
N ILE A 85 -10.35 5.17 3.78
CA ILE A 85 -11.14 5.86 2.76
C ILE A 85 -11.25 7.35 3.10
N LYS A 86 -11.58 7.69 4.36
CA LYS A 86 -11.63 9.08 4.83
C LYS A 86 -10.27 9.76 4.75
N LYS A 87 -9.20 9.10 5.21
CA LYS A 87 -7.84 9.67 5.19
C LYS A 87 -7.34 9.92 3.77
N LYS A 88 -7.67 9.02 2.84
CA LYS A 88 -7.24 9.10 1.43
C LYS A 88 -8.22 9.87 0.54
N ASN A 89 -9.33 10.39 1.08
CA ASN A 89 -10.40 11.06 0.34
C ASN A 89 -10.87 10.24 -0.87
N ILE A 90 -11.06 8.94 -0.67
CA ILE A 90 -11.55 8.04 -1.72
C ILE A 90 -13.05 8.21 -1.83
N GLU A 91 -13.52 8.59 -3.01
CA GLU A 91 -14.94 8.79 -3.31
C GLU A 91 -15.55 7.54 -3.92
N ILE A 92 -16.86 7.36 -3.75
CA ILE A 92 -17.60 6.28 -4.41
C ILE A 92 -17.65 6.61 -5.91
N LYS A 93 -17.09 5.74 -6.74
CA LYS A 93 -17.10 5.85 -8.20
C LYS A 93 -17.89 4.69 -8.76
N LEU A 94 -19.19 4.86 -8.86
CA LEU A 94 -20.01 3.92 -9.61
C LEU A 94 -19.67 4.12 -11.09
N ASP A 95 -19.03 3.12 -11.68
CA ASP A 95 -19.00 3.04 -13.14
C ASP A 95 -20.45 2.77 -13.52
N ASN A 96 -21.18 3.82 -13.90
CA ASN A 96 -22.50 3.68 -14.49
C ASN A 96 -22.31 3.05 -15.88
N GLY A 97 -21.93 1.77 -15.89
CA GLY A 97 -21.79 0.92 -17.05
C GLY A 97 -23.17 0.56 -17.61
N LYS A 98 -23.98 1.56 -17.95
CA LYS A 98 -24.87 1.45 -19.12
C LYS A 98 -24.04 1.81 -20.34
N LYS A 99 -23.20 0.87 -20.77
CA LYS A 99 -22.87 0.77 -22.18
C LYS A 99 -23.97 -0.08 -22.80
N GLU A 100 -24.94 0.59 -23.43
CA GLU A 100 -25.71 -0.02 -24.52
C GLU A 100 -24.76 -0.49 -25.64
#